data_AF-A0A0G1CCP5-F1
#
_entry.id   AF-A0A0G1CCP5-F1
#
_cell.length_a   1.000
_cell.length_b   1.000
_cell.length_c   1.000
_cell.angle_alpha   90.00
_cell.angle_beta   90.00
_cell.angle_gamma   90.00
#
_symmetry.space_group_name_H-M   'P 1'
#
loop_
_entity.id
_entity.type
_entity.pdbx_description
1 polymer ?
#
loop_
_entity_poly.entity_id
_entity_poly.type
_entity_poly.pdbx_seq_one_letter_code
_entity_poly.pdbx_strand_id
1 'polypeptide(L)' 'MVNIDTELRLAYLAALRWELARQKKEYDPRVIFAPVVKALTVVVEEKLRALQN' A
#
# COMPACT_ATOMS: atom_id res chain seq x y z
N MET A 1 14.52 0.59 -16.76
CA MET A 1 14.12 -0.01 -15.46
C MET A 1 14.06 1.11 -14.45
N VAL A 2 12.90 1.40 -13.87
CA VAL A 2 12.73 2.45 -12.85
C VAL A 2 12.56 1.76 -11.50
N ASN A 3 13.39 2.11 -10.51
CA ASN A 3 13.28 1.58 -9.16
C ASN A 3 12.24 2.40 -8.37
N ILE A 4 11.31 1.72 -7.69
CA ILE A 4 10.20 2.34 -6.93
C ILE A 4 10.06 1.76 -5.50
N ASP A 5 11.07 1.05 -5.00
CA ASP A 5 11.01 0.36 -3.69
C ASP A 5 10.66 1.30 -2.52
N THR A 6 11.21 2.52 -2.51
CA THR A 6 10.97 3.46 -1.41
C THR A 6 9.52 3.95 -1.39
N GLU A 7 8.93 4.30 -2.54
CA GLU A 7 7.52 4.69 -2.59
C GLU A 7 6.59 3.57 -2.15
N LEU A 8 6.89 2.33 -2.54
CA LEU A 8 6.11 1.16 -2.09
C LEU A 8 6.20 0.95 -0.59
N ARG A 9 7.39 1.10 0.02
CA ARG A 9 7.54 1.00 1.48
C ARG A 9 6.79 2.10 2.22
N LEU A 10 6.82 3.33 1.70
CA LEU A 10 6.07 4.45 2.29
C LEU A 10 4.56 4.22 2.23
N ALA A 11 4.05 3.79 1.08
CA ALA A 11 2.64 3.47 0.90
C ALA A 11 2.19 2.31 1.80
N TYR A 12 3.01 1.27 1.92
CA TYR A 12 2.77 0.14 2.83
C TYR A 12 2.65 0.61 4.27
N LEU A 13 3.63 1.37 4.77
CA LEU A 13 3.65 1.85 6.15
C LEU A 13 2.46 2.77 6.46
N ALA A 14 2.11 3.65 5.51
CA ALA A 14 0.96 4.55 5.66
C ALA A 14 -0.35 3.76 5.76
N ALA A 15 -0.59 2.84 4.83
CA ALA A 15 -1.81 2.03 4.81
C ALA A 15 -1.91 1.12 6.03
N LEU A 16 -0.81 0.47 6.44
CA LEU A 16 -0.79 -0.40 7.61
C LEU A 16 -1.11 0.38 8.89
N ARG A 17 -0.48 1.56 9.08
CA ARG A 17 -0.77 2.41 10.25
C ARG A 17 -2.23 2.85 10.28
N TRP A 18 -2.79 3.19 9.13
CA TRP A 18 -4.20 3.57 9.01
C TRP A 18 -5.13 2.43 9.42
N GLU A 19 -4.90 1.23 8.90
CA GLU A 19 -5.75 0.07 9.17
C GLU A 19 -5.67 -0.36 10.64
N LEU A 20 -4.48 -0.38 11.23
CA LEU A 20 -4.30 -0.66 12.66
C LEU A 20 -4.97 0.40 13.55
N ALA A 21 -4.93 1.68 13.16
CA ALA A 21 -5.58 2.76 13.91
C ALA A 21 -7.12 2.70 13.80
N ARG A 22 -7.63 2.35 12.61
CA ARG A 22 -9.07 2.25 12.31
C ARG A 22 -9.71 1.00 12.89
N GLN A 23 -9.00 -0.12 12.91
CA GLN A 23 -9.48 -1.44 13.34
C GLN A 23 -8.75 -1.95 14.59
N LYS A 24 -8.78 -1.21 15.70
CA LYS A 24 -7.95 -1.46 16.91
C LYS A 24 -8.06 -2.87 17.53
N LYS A 25 -9.16 -3.59 17.27
CA LYS A 25 -9.41 -4.94 17.81
C LYS A 25 -9.16 -6.04 16.77
N GLU A 26 -8.94 -5.67 15.51
CA GLU A 26 -8.65 -6.61 14.45
C GLU A 26 -7.19 -7.07 14.57
N TYR A 27 -6.99 -8.38 14.40
CA TYR A 27 -5.68 -9.02 14.49
C TYR A 27 -5.49 -10.08 13.41
N ASP A 28 -6.54 -10.44 12.65
CA ASP A 28 -6.39 -11.31 11.50
C ASP A 28 -5.55 -10.57 10.44
N PRO A 29 -4.34 -11.07 10.14
CA PRO A 29 -3.47 -10.41 9.18
C PRO A 29 -4.13 -10.28 7.81
N ARG A 30 -5.00 -11.20 7.39
CA ARG A 30 -5.65 -11.12 6.08
C ARG A 30 -6.60 -9.94 5.99
N VAL A 31 -7.31 -9.64 7.07
CA VAL A 31 -8.22 -8.48 7.15
C VAL A 31 -7.43 -7.18 7.15
N ILE A 32 -6.30 -7.13 7.86
CA ILE A 32 -5.43 -5.95 7.93
C ILE A 32 -4.67 -5.72 6.62
N PHE A 33 -4.11 -6.78 6.02
CA PHE A 33 -3.21 -6.66 4.87
C PHE A 33 -3.93 -6.61 3.51
N ALA A 34 -5.13 -7.18 3.37
CA ALA A 34 -5.90 -7.06 2.12
C ALA A 34 -6.06 -5.59 1.64
N PRO A 35 -6.49 -4.62 2.47
CA PRO A 35 -6.54 -3.22 2.07
C PRO A 35 -5.15 -2.59 1.87
N VAL A 36 -4.13 -3.01 2.61
CA VAL A 36 -2.75 -2.53 2.43
C VAL A 36 -2.21 -2.90 1.05
N VAL A 37 -2.40 -4.15 0.61
CA VAL A 37 -2.00 -4.61 -0.72
C VAL A 37 -2.74 -3.81 -1.80
N LYS A 38 -4.05 -3.57 -1.61
CA LYS A 38 -4.83 -2.76 -2.55
C LYS A 38 -4.29 -1.33 -2.69
N ALA A 39 -3.86 -0.71 -1.58
CA ALA A 39 -3.24 0.62 -1.61
C ALA A 39 -1.92 0.62 -2.40
N LEU A 40 -1.10 -0.43 -2.26
CA LEU A 40 0.13 -0.58 -3.05
C LEU A 40 -0.15 -0.73 -4.55
N THR A 41 -1.19 -1.48 -4.92
CA THR A 41 -1.60 -1.64 -6.32
C THR A 41 -1.89 -0.29 -6.97
N VAL A 42 -2.59 0.61 -6.28
CA VAL A 42 -2.89 1.96 -6.80
C VAL A 42 -1.60 2.75 -7.09
N VAL A 43 -0.64 2.74 -6.16
CA VAL A 43 0.65 3.45 -6.35
C VAL A 43 1.44 2.89 -7.54
N VAL A 44 1.46 1.57 -7.71
CA VAL A 44 2.11 0.92 -8.86
C VAL A 44 1.42 1.33 -10.16
N GLU A 45 0.09 1.29 -10.22
CA GLU A 45 -0.67 1.68 -11.41
C GLU A 45 -0.44 3.14 -11.79
N GLU A 46 -0.43 4.05 -10.82
CA GLU A 46 -0.13 5.46 -11.04
C GLU A 46 1.28 5.68 -11.59
N LYS A 47 2.28 4.99 -11.01
CA LYS A 47 3.67 5.04 -11.52
C LYS A 47 3.78 4.48 -12.93
N LEU A 48 3.11 3.36 -13.23
CA LEU A 48 3.13 2.78 -14.57
C LEU A 48 2.51 3.73 -15.60
N ARG A 49 1.35 4.34 -15.29
CA ARG A 49 0.74 5.35 -16.16
C ARG A 49 1.65 6.56 -16.39
N ALA A 50 2.32 7.03 -15.34
CA ALA A 50 3.25 8.16 -15.45
C ALA A 50 4.49 7.84 -16.31
N LEU A 51 4.86 6.57 -16.45
CA LEU A 51 5.99 6.12 -17.28
C LEU A 51 5.59 5.79 -18.74
N GLN A 52 4.29 5.73 -19.03
CA GLN A 52 3.76 5.48 -20.39
C GLN A 52 3.46 6.76 -21.17
N ASN A 53 3.48 7.92 -20.50
CA ASN A 53 3.35 9.26 -21.08
C ASN A 53 4.73 9.90 -21.27
#